data_AF-A0A258EIE0-F1
#
_entry.id   AF-A0A258EIE0-F1
#
_cell.length_a   1.000
_cell.length_b   1.000
_cell.length_c   1.000
_cell.angle_alpha   90.00
_cell.angle_beta   90.00
_cell.angle_gamma   90.00
#
_symmetry.space_group_name_H-M   'P 1'
#
loop_
_entity.id
_entity.type
_entity.pdbx_description
1 polymer ?
#
loop_
_entity_poly.entity_id
_entity_poly.type
_entity_poly.pdbx_seq_one_letter_code
_entity_poly.pdbx_strand_id
1 'polypeptide(L)'
;MLSFIFPLLGRFHPILVHLPIGILVFGVLLIFLSKKQDKTFLPAIQLAFLLGSIGGVLACISGFLQYQFEGFSWDTVQFHLIFGVLTTVAGFFFYGKSKKTSDPSTLKWSSTVLIGALLFTGHLGGTITHGEGYFTEVMPENLQSLFGGAPSSAAPLTLPEVGWEELAYYEEVVQPILNSNCQSCHNPRNKKGGLDLSSKEALLAGGENGPVIDPHGYLKSHLISRMELPLDHEDHMPPSEKRQPKKEELQLLRLWLENEASFDLKLGAAKPEKKWLEPFFQREEIAFYPTVTLSPIAEDTIAQLRKKGFYVEPIAQGSSLLKVTISFLKYTLSK
;
A
#
# COMPACT_ATOMS: atom_id res chain seq x y z
N MET A 1 20.94 -6.14 32.45
CA MET A 1 19.52 -6.48 32.69
C MET A 1 18.51 -5.47 32.15
N LEU A 2 18.86 -4.19 31.89
CA LEU A 2 17.91 -3.18 31.40
C LEU A 2 18.10 -2.77 29.91
N SER A 3 19.00 -3.44 29.17
CA SER A 3 19.31 -3.11 27.77
C SER A 3 18.13 -3.26 26.81
N PHE A 4 17.11 -4.03 27.17
CA PHE A 4 15.91 -4.22 26.35
C PHE A 4 14.91 -3.06 26.44
N ILE A 5 15.01 -2.18 27.45
CA ILE A 5 13.99 -1.17 27.74
C ILE A 5 13.88 -0.14 26.62
N PHE A 6 14.99 0.40 26.13
CA PHE A 6 14.94 1.42 25.09
C PHE A 6 14.44 0.90 23.73
N PRO A 7 14.90 -0.28 23.24
CA PRO A 7 14.29 -0.92 22.08
C PRO A 7 12.79 -1.17 22.26
N LEU A 8 12.37 -1.65 23.44
CA LEU A 8 10.96 -1.89 23.75
C LEU A 8 10.15 -0.60 23.68
N LEU A 9 10.63 0.49 24.27
CA LEU A 9 9.97 1.80 24.22
C LEU A 9 9.92 2.36 22.79
N GLY A 10 10.94 2.11 21.97
CA GLY A 10 10.93 2.44 20.55
C GLY A 10 9.80 1.74 19.81
N ARG A 11 9.61 0.44 20.04
CA ARG A 11 8.54 -0.36 19.42
C ARG A 11 7.12 0.07 19.79
N PHE A 12 6.94 0.83 20.87
CA PHE A 12 5.66 1.43 21.22
C PHE A 12 5.30 2.67 20.38
N HIS A 13 6.21 3.18 19.55
CA HIS A 13 5.97 4.40 18.77
C HIS A 13 4.67 4.36 17.93
N PRO A 14 4.36 3.29 17.16
CA PRO A 14 3.10 3.21 16.42
C PRO A 14 1.86 3.29 17.33
N ILE A 15 1.94 2.75 18.55
CA ILE A 15 0.83 2.83 19.52
C ILE A 15 0.72 4.25 20.07
N LEU A 16 1.85 4.86 20.43
CA LEU A 16 1.91 6.19 21.04
C LEU A 16 1.58 7.31 20.06
N VAL A 17 1.75 7.13 18.75
CA VAL A 17 1.46 8.16 17.75
C VAL A 17 -0.04 8.28 17.42
N HIS A 18 -0.83 7.22 17.59
CA HIS A 18 -2.28 7.29 17.36
C HIS A 18 -3.00 8.21 18.36
N LEU A 19 -2.54 8.24 19.61
CA LEU A 19 -3.11 9.07 20.68
C LEU A 19 -3.07 10.58 20.34
N PRO A 20 -1.90 11.21 20.06
CA PRO A 20 -1.84 12.62 19.73
C PRO A 20 -2.54 12.97 18.43
N ILE A 21 -2.47 12.11 17.40
CA ILE A 21 -3.15 12.35 16.12
C ILE A 21 -4.66 12.48 16.35
N GLY A 22 -5.28 11.49 17.00
CA GLY A 22 -6.73 11.49 17.24
C GLY A 22 -7.18 12.68 18.09
N ILE A 23 -6.43 12.99 19.15
CA ILE A 23 -6.78 14.09 20.06
C ILE A 23 -6.62 15.47 19.37
N LEU A 24 -5.55 15.68 18.60
CA LEU A 24 -5.35 16.95 17.89
C LEU A 24 -6.41 17.16 16.80
N VAL A 25 -6.73 16.10 16.03
CA VAL A 25 -7.83 16.14 15.04
C VAL A 25 -9.16 16.46 15.73
N PHE A 26 -9.44 15.85 16.87
CA PHE A 26 -10.64 16.15 17.66
C PHE A 26 -10.69 17.62 18.12
N GLY A 27 -9.57 18.17 18.59
CA GLY A 27 -9.47 19.60 18.94
C GLY A 27 -9.77 20.54 17.77
N VAL A 28 -9.27 20.21 16.56
CA VAL A 28 -9.59 20.97 15.34
C VAL A 28 -11.06 20.81 14.95
N LEU A 29 -11.62 19.61 15.03
CA LEU A 29 -13.03 19.36 14.74
C LEU A 29 -13.95 20.20 15.64
N LEU A 30 -13.64 20.29 16.94
CA LEU A 30 -14.37 21.16 17.88
C LEU A 30 -14.28 22.64 17.51
N ILE A 31 -13.11 23.13 17.03
CA ILE A 31 -12.97 24.49 16.50
C ILE A 31 -13.94 24.73 15.34
N PHE A 32 -14.10 23.76 14.43
CA PHE A 32 -15.00 23.88 13.29
C PHE A 32 -16.48 23.87 13.70
N LEU A 33 -16.84 23.06 14.71
CA LEU A 33 -18.17 23.01 15.29
C LEU A 33 -18.53 24.27 16.10
N SER A 34 -17.53 24.99 16.63
CA SER A 34 -17.77 26.26 17.31
C SER A 34 -18.38 27.32 16.38
N LYS A 35 -19.47 27.91 16.86
CA LYS A 35 -20.09 29.11 16.27
C LYS A 35 -19.34 30.36 16.72
N LYS A 36 -19.55 31.46 15.98
CA LYS A 36 -18.95 32.76 16.29
C LYS A 36 -19.35 33.19 17.71
N GLN A 37 -18.36 33.60 18.51
CA GLN A 37 -18.50 34.00 19.93
C GLN A 37 -19.04 32.92 20.89
N ASP A 38 -19.15 31.65 20.46
CA ASP A 38 -19.58 30.54 21.32
C ASP A 38 -18.38 29.88 22.02
N LYS A 39 -18.40 29.85 23.35
CA LYS A 39 -17.32 29.30 24.20
C LYS A 39 -17.57 27.88 24.68
N THR A 40 -18.70 27.26 24.31
CA THR A 40 -19.12 25.95 24.82
C THR A 40 -18.02 24.88 24.69
N PHE A 41 -17.33 24.84 23.55
CA PHE A 41 -16.27 23.84 23.30
C PHE A 41 -14.87 24.28 23.73
N LEU A 42 -14.68 25.52 24.20
CA LEU A 42 -13.35 26.07 24.45
C LEU A 42 -12.53 25.26 25.48
N PRO A 43 -13.09 24.79 26.62
CA PRO A 43 -12.34 23.95 27.56
C PRO A 43 -11.91 22.61 26.95
N ALA A 44 -12.77 21.98 26.14
CA ALA A 44 -12.47 20.73 25.47
C ALA A 44 -11.38 20.92 24.39
N ILE A 45 -11.43 22.02 23.64
CA ILE A 45 -10.39 22.41 22.68
C ILE A 45 -9.03 22.57 23.38
N GLN A 46 -9.01 23.29 24.51
CA GLN A 46 -7.78 23.49 25.31
C GLN A 46 -7.22 22.16 25.83
N LEU A 47 -8.08 21.30 26.36
CA LEU A 47 -7.66 19.98 26.85
C LEU A 47 -7.13 19.11 25.71
N ALA A 48 -7.80 19.13 24.56
CA ALA A 48 -7.38 18.38 23.38
C ALA A 48 -5.98 18.82 22.92
N PHE A 49 -5.73 20.11 22.72
CA PHE A 49 -4.39 20.56 22.32
C PHE A 49 -3.32 20.28 23.36
N LEU A 50 -3.63 20.36 24.66
CA LEU A 50 -2.68 20.02 25.72
C LEU A 50 -2.31 18.54 25.69
N LEU A 51 -3.31 17.66 25.78
CA LEU A 51 -3.09 16.22 25.84
C LEU A 51 -2.50 15.69 24.52
N GLY A 52 -2.97 16.21 23.40
CA GLY A 52 -2.43 15.90 22.08
C GLY A 52 -0.96 16.29 21.94
N SER A 53 -0.56 17.45 22.47
CA SER A 53 0.85 17.86 22.43
C SER A 53 1.74 17.07 23.38
N ILE A 54 1.26 16.73 24.59
CA ILE A 54 1.98 15.84 25.51
C ILE A 54 2.16 14.45 24.88
N GLY A 55 1.10 13.89 24.27
CA GLY A 55 1.19 12.66 23.50
C GLY A 55 2.17 12.78 22.34
N GLY A 56 2.22 13.93 21.67
CA GLY A 56 3.17 14.23 20.58
C GLY A 56 4.62 14.19 21.06
N VAL A 57 4.92 14.71 22.25
CA VAL A 57 6.27 14.61 22.85
C VAL A 57 6.63 13.15 23.11
N LEU A 58 5.72 12.35 23.68
CA LEU A 58 5.96 10.92 23.91
C LEU A 58 6.16 10.16 22.60
N ALA A 59 5.39 10.50 21.56
CA ALA A 59 5.55 9.95 20.21
C ALA A 59 6.91 10.34 19.60
N CYS A 60 7.36 11.59 19.74
CA CYS A 60 8.68 12.02 19.25
C CYS A 60 9.82 11.29 19.97
N ILE A 61 9.73 11.11 21.30
CA ILE A 61 10.75 10.39 22.08
C ILE A 61 10.80 8.92 21.67
N SER A 62 9.64 8.23 21.65
CA SER A 62 9.57 6.83 21.23
C SER A 62 10.00 6.63 19.77
N GLY A 63 9.64 7.54 18.87
CA GLY A 63 10.04 7.47 17.46
C GLY A 63 11.56 7.66 17.28
N PHE A 64 12.17 8.55 18.06
CA PHE A 64 13.63 8.70 18.07
C PHE A 64 14.32 7.43 18.60
N LEU A 65 13.79 6.81 19.67
CA LEU A 65 14.31 5.53 20.15
C LEU A 65 14.14 4.43 19.08
N GLN A 66 13.01 4.38 18.38
CA GLN A 66 12.80 3.43 17.29
C GLN A 66 13.85 3.60 16.19
N TYR A 67 14.12 4.83 15.76
CA TYR A 67 15.20 5.13 14.81
C TYR A 67 16.56 4.60 15.28
N GLN A 68 16.92 4.83 16.55
CA GLN A 68 18.21 4.43 17.09
C GLN A 68 18.43 2.90 17.16
N PHE A 69 17.35 2.13 17.34
CA PHE A 69 17.46 0.69 17.63
C PHE A 69 16.93 -0.24 16.54
N GLU A 70 16.19 0.26 15.53
CA GLU A 70 15.61 -0.58 14.46
C GLU A 70 16.31 -0.44 13.10
N GLY A 71 17.47 0.21 13.04
CA GLY A 71 18.34 0.22 11.86
C GLY A 71 17.84 1.06 10.67
N PHE A 72 17.01 2.06 10.93
CA PHE A 72 16.59 3.01 9.90
C PHE A 72 17.72 3.97 9.54
N SER A 73 17.86 4.33 8.26
CA SER A 73 18.82 5.35 7.84
C SER A 73 18.32 6.76 8.15
N TRP A 74 19.23 7.71 8.36
CA TRP A 74 18.85 9.12 8.60
C TRP A 74 18.01 9.68 7.44
N ASP A 75 18.37 9.35 6.20
CA ASP A 75 17.69 9.86 5.01
C ASP A 75 16.23 9.40 4.91
N THR A 76 15.93 8.22 5.45
CA THR A 76 14.58 7.66 5.56
C THR A 76 13.71 8.45 6.53
N VAL A 77 14.27 8.84 7.69
CA VAL A 77 13.47 9.28 8.85
C VAL A 77 13.48 10.79 9.05
N GLN A 78 14.48 11.51 8.53
CA GLN A 78 14.74 12.91 8.88
C GLN A 78 13.52 13.81 8.69
N PHE A 79 12.81 13.68 7.55
CA PHE A 79 11.63 14.48 7.28
C PHE A 79 10.49 14.14 8.23
N HIS A 80 10.18 12.85 8.43
CA HIS A 80 9.12 12.44 9.35
C HIS A 80 9.40 12.93 10.78
N LEU A 81 10.64 12.79 11.25
CA LEU A 81 11.07 13.25 12.57
C LEU A 81 10.92 14.76 12.72
N ILE A 82 11.47 15.55 11.78
CA ILE A 82 11.41 17.02 11.82
C ILE A 82 9.94 17.49 11.81
N PHE A 83 9.13 16.97 10.89
CA PHE A 83 7.72 17.35 10.81
C PHE A 83 6.89 16.87 12.01
N GLY A 84 7.24 15.73 12.62
CA GLY A 84 6.66 15.27 13.89
C GLY A 84 6.93 16.23 15.05
N VAL A 85 8.16 16.71 15.17
CA VAL A 85 8.53 17.72 16.18
C VAL A 85 7.82 19.05 15.90
N LEU A 86 7.81 19.52 14.66
CA LEU A 86 7.11 20.75 14.27
C LEU A 86 5.62 20.69 14.56
N THR A 87 4.97 19.55 14.28
CA THR A 87 3.55 19.34 14.56
C THR A 87 3.27 19.34 16.07
N THR A 88 4.17 18.76 16.88
CA THR A 88 4.07 18.79 18.34
C THR A 88 4.20 20.21 18.90
N VAL A 89 5.17 20.99 18.39
CA VAL A 89 5.34 22.40 18.76
C VAL A 89 4.12 23.23 18.35
N ALA A 90 3.58 22.99 17.15
CA ALA A 90 2.36 23.63 16.68
C ALA A 90 1.17 23.32 17.61
N GLY A 91 1.04 22.09 18.09
CA GLY A 91 0.04 21.72 19.10
C GLY A 91 0.10 22.59 20.36
N PHE A 92 1.29 22.79 20.94
CA PHE A 92 1.47 23.66 22.10
C PHE A 92 1.18 25.13 21.79
N PHE A 93 1.53 25.58 20.57
CA PHE A 93 1.16 26.91 20.09
C PHE A 93 -0.37 27.09 20.04
N PHE A 94 -1.11 26.11 19.51
CA PHE A 94 -2.58 26.13 19.49
C PHE A 94 -3.19 26.07 20.88
N TYR A 95 -2.61 25.29 21.80
CA TYR A 95 -2.99 25.32 23.21
C TYR A 95 -2.85 26.74 23.80
N GLY A 96 -1.71 27.38 23.61
CA GLY A 96 -1.48 28.76 24.06
C GLY A 96 -2.45 29.77 23.43
N LYS A 97 -2.72 29.64 22.13
CA LYS A 97 -3.66 30.51 21.40
C LYS A 97 -5.11 30.30 21.87
N SER A 98 -5.50 29.07 22.13
CA SER A 98 -6.84 28.71 22.64
C SER A 98 -7.11 29.21 24.05
N LYS A 99 -6.07 29.45 24.88
CA LYS A 99 -6.20 30.12 26.18
C LYS A 99 -6.45 31.63 26.06
N LYS A 100 -5.91 32.26 25.03
CA LYS A 100 -5.98 33.72 24.83
C LYS A 100 -7.22 34.15 24.04
N THR A 101 -7.81 33.26 23.24
CA THR A 101 -8.99 33.58 22.44
C THR A 101 -10.27 33.56 23.26
N SER A 102 -11.16 34.52 23.01
CA SER A 102 -12.55 34.46 23.46
C SER A 102 -13.50 33.87 22.42
N ASP A 103 -13.03 33.71 21.18
CA ASP A 103 -13.82 33.16 20.07
C ASP A 103 -13.01 32.08 19.34
N PRO A 104 -13.28 30.79 19.60
CA PRO A 104 -12.55 29.69 18.95
C PRO A 104 -12.74 29.66 17.42
N SER A 105 -13.81 30.25 16.88
CA SER A 105 -14.06 30.25 15.42
C SER A 105 -12.97 31.02 14.63
N THR A 106 -12.26 31.93 15.28
CA THR A 106 -11.10 32.66 14.72
C THR A 106 -9.90 31.75 14.42
N LEU A 107 -9.88 30.54 14.98
CA LEU A 107 -8.78 29.59 14.82
C LEU A 107 -8.90 28.73 13.56
N LYS A 108 -10.10 28.65 12.93
CA LYS A 108 -10.43 27.71 11.84
C LYS A 108 -9.40 27.69 10.71
N TRP A 109 -9.01 28.86 10.21
CA TRP A 109 -8.04 28.94 9.12
C TRP A 109 -6.67 28.41 9.55
N SER A 110 -6.16 28.88 10.70
CA SER A 110 -4.87 28.42 11.23
C SER A 110 -4.88 26.92 11.58
N SER A 111 -5.98 26.38 12.13
CA SER A 111 -6.08 24.96 12.48
C SER A 111 -6.19 24.04 11.27
N THR A 112 -6.59 24.57 10.10
CA THR A 112 -6.56 23.82 8.83
C THR A 112 -5.12 23.50 8.42
N VAL A 113 -4.20 24.44 8.64
CA VAL A 113 -2.77 24.23 8.39
C VAL A 113 -2.22 23.10 9.27
N LEU A 114 -2.66 23.02 10.54
CA LEU A 114 -2.27 21.93 11.44
C LEU A 114 -2.79 20.57 10.96
N ILE A 115 -4.01 20.48 10.44
CA ILE A 115 -4.53 19.24 9.83
C ILE A 115 -3.70 18.85 8.62
N GLY A 116 -3.36 19.80 7.74
CA GLY A 116 -2.48 19.55 6.61
C GLY A 116 -1.12 19.00 7.05
N ALA A 117 -0.51 19.60 8.09
CA ALA A 117 0.74 19.12 8.67
C ALA A 117 0.61 17.71 9.25
N LEU A 118 -0.46 17.40 10.02
CA LEU A 118 -0.72 16.07 10.56
C LEU A 118 -0.88 15.01 9.47
N LEU A 119 -1.62 15.32 8.40
CA LEU A 119 -1.79 14.42 7.25
C LEU A 119 -0.46 14.20 6.54
N PHE A 120 0.33 15.25 6.33
CA PHE A 120 1.63 15.16 5.68
C PHE A 120 2.63 14.35 6.53
N THR A 121 2.75 14.64 7.83
CA THR A 121 3.60 13.86 8.75
C THR A 121 3.15 12.40 8.83
N GLY A 122 1.84 12.15 8.87
CA GLY A 122 1.27 10.80 8.86
C GLY A 122 1.58 10.03 7.57
N HIS A 123 1.51 10.70 6.42
CA HIS A 123 1.91 10.12 5.13
C HIS A 123 3.40 9.74 5.11
N LEU A 124 4.28 10.62 5.61
CA LEU A 124 5.70 10.30 5.75
C LEU A 124 5.92 9.08 6.67
N GLY A 125 5.18 9.00 7.78
CA GLY A 125 5.24 7.86 8.71
C GLY A 125 4.79 6.55 8.04
N GLY A 126 3.68 6.59 7.30
CA GLY A 126 3.19 5.44 6.54
C GLY A 126 4.15 5.00 5.44
N THR A 127 4.86 5.95 4.81
CA THR A 127 5.88 5.64 3.79
C THR A 127 7.06 4.87 4.39
N ILE A 128 7.46 5.19 5.63
CA ILE A 128 8.53 4.47 6.34
C ILE A 128 8.12 3.03 6.64
N THR A 129 6.85 2.78 7.00
CA THR A 129 6.39 1.45 7.42
C THR A 129 5.91 0.55 6.27
N HIS A 130 5.32 1.15 5.23
CA HIS A 130 4.70 0.43 4.12
C HIS A 130 5.46 0.55 2.79
N GLY A 131 6.45 1.43 2.69
CA GLY A 131 7.17 1.72 1.46
C GLY A 131 6.56 2.88 0.67
N GLU A 132 7.31 3.34 -0.34
CA GLU A 132 6.82 4.36 -1.26
C GLU A 132 5.64 3.85 -2.07
N GLY A 133 4.70 4.75 -2.37
CA GLY A 133 3.61 4.44 -3.26
C GLY A 133 2.54 3.51 -2.70
N TYR A 134 2.64 3.02 -1.45
CA TYR A 134 1.65 2.11 -0.85
C TYR A 134 0.18 2.55 -1.06
N PHE A 135 -0.11 3.85 -0.92
CA PHE A 135 -1.46 4.38 -1.16
C PHE A 135 -1.77 4.64 -2.63
N THR A 136 -0.76 4.96 -3.45
CA THR A 136 -0.95 5.26 -4.87
C THR A 136 -1.00 3.99 -5.71
N GLU A 137 -0.40 2.89 -5.26
CA GLU A 137 -0.40 1.57 -5.90
C GLU A 137 -1.80 1.05 -6.22
N VAL A 138 -2.74 1.31 -5.33
CA VAL A 138 -4.15 0.91 -5.50
C VAL A 138 -4.95 1.89 -6.37
N MET A 139 -4.37 3.04 -6.71
CA MET A 139 -5.03 4.04 -7.55
C MET A 139 -4.88 3.68 -9.04
N PRO A 140 -5.86 4.04 -9.88
CA PRO A 140 -5.72 4.01 -11.33
C PRO A 140 -4.47 4.79 -11.81
N GLU A 141 -3.83 4.36 -12.90
CA GLU A 141 -2.60 4.97 -13.44
C GLU A 141 -2.71 6.50 -13.64
N ASN A 142 -3.87 6.97 -14.09
CA ASN A 142 -4.15 8.39 -14.29
C ASN A 142 -4.18 9.20 -12.97
N LEU A 143 -4.41 8.56 -11.83
CA LEU A 143 -4.36 9.17 -10.51
C LEU A 143 -2.97 9.05 -9.87
N GLN A 144 -2.22 7.98 -10.15
CA GLN A 144 -0.85 7.80 -9.64
C GLN A 144 0.07 8.97 -10.06
N SER A 145 0.02 9.32 -11.34
CA SER A 145 0.82 10.43 -11.90
C SER A 145 0.52 11.80 -11.27
N LEU A 146 -0.71 12.02 -10.80
CA LEU A 146 -1.12 13.27 -10.13
C LEU A 146 -0.55 13.41 -8.72
N PHE A 147 -0.35 12.30 -8.02
CA PHE A 147 0.22 12.28 -6.67
C PHE A 147 1.73 12.03 -6.66
N GLY A 148 2.39 12.17 -7.82
CA GLY A 148 3.83 11.95 -7.95
C GLY A 148 4.24 10.49 -7.78
N GLY A 149 3.28 9.55 -7.86
CA GLY A 149 3.57 8.13 -7.92
C GLY A 149 4.22 7.82 -9.26
N ALA A 150 5.47 7.37 -9.25
CA ALA A 150 5.95 6.52 -10.32
C ALA A 150 5.03 5.29 -10.40
N PRO A 151 4.75 4.73 -11.60
CA PRO A 151 4.05 3.45 -11.67
C PRO A 151 4.80 2.46 -10.79
N SER A 152 4.17 2.03 -9.70
CA SER A 152 4.80 1.10 -8.79
C SER A 152 4.99 -0.21 -9.55
N SER A 153 6.25 -0.58 -9.74
CA SER A 153 6.65 -1.85 -10.34
C SER A 153 6.44 -3.03 -9.37
N ALA A 154 5.54 -2.92 -8.38
CA ALA A 154 5.14 -3.99 -7.47
C ALA A 154 4.03 -4.90 -8.05
N ALA A 155 3.65 -4.72 -9.33
CA ALA A 155 2.81 -5.69 -10.01
C ALA A 155 3.49 -7.08 -9.97
N PRO A 156 2.75 -8.16 -9.63
CA PRO A 156 3.27 -9.52 -9.72
C PRO A 156 3.85 -9.79 -11.10
N LEU A 157 4.84 -10.68 -11.19
CA LEU A 157 5.39 -11.12 -12.47
C LEU A 157 4.25 -11.53 -13.42
N THR A 158 4.20 -10.89 -14.59
CA THR A 158 3.32 -11.26 -15.68
C THR A 158 4.13 -11.39 -16.95
N LEU A 159 3.87 -12.47 -17.70
CA LEU A 159 4.62 -12.85 -18.89
C LEU A 159 3.68 -12.98 -20.09
N PRO A 160 4.10 -12.64 -21.31
CA PRO A 160 3.38 -13.02 -22.51
C PRO A 160 3.43 -14.54 -22.71
N GLU A 161 2.33 -15.15 -23.19
CA GLU A 161 2.33 -16.58 -23.52
C GLU A 161 3.16 -16.89 -24.78
N VAL A 162 3.27 -15.92 -25.70
CA VAL A 162 4.00 -16.03 -26.96
C VAL A 162 5.23 -15.12 -26.92
N GLY A 163 6.39 -15.65 -27.32
CA GLY A 163 7.63 -14.88 -27.40
C GLY A 163 8.31 -14.60 -26.06
N TRP A 164 7.96 -15.35 -25.01
CA TRP A 164 8.60 -15.25 -23.69
C TRP A 164 10.10 -15.55 -23.75
N GLU A 165 10.55 -16.29 -24.76
CA GLU A 165 11.94 -16.66 -24.97
C GLU A 165 12.86 -15.44 -25.19
N GLU A 166 12.31 -14.38 -25.79
CA GLU A 166 13.06 -13.17 -26.16
C GLU A 166 13.11 -12.12 -25.05
N LEU A 167 12.48 -12.38 -23.91
CA LEU A 167 12.48 -11.47 -22.77
C LEU A 167 13.89 -11.33 -22.18
N ALA A 168 14.24 -10.13 -21.78
CA ALA A 168 15.42 -9.88 -20.96
C ALA A 168 15.20 -10.54 -19.58
N TYR A 169 16.02 -11.54 -19.26
CA TYR A 169 15.76 -12.38 -18.11
C TYR A 169 15.84 -11.56 -16.80
N TYR A 170 16.81 -10.65 -16.71
CA TYR A 170 16.93 -9.82 -15.51
C TYR A 170 15.80 -8.79 -15.43
N GLU A 171 15.69 -7.89 -16.41
CA GLU A 171 14.81 -6.73 -16.36
C GLU A 171 13.32 -7.11 -16.37
N GLU A 172 12.94 -8.14 -17.11
CA GLU A 172 11.52 -8.49 -17.33
C GLU A 172 11.04 -9.65 -16.46
N VAL A 173 11.94 -10.36 -15.76
CA VAL A 173 11.56 -11.52 -14.91
C VAL A 173 12.13 -11.43 -13.51
N VAL A 174 13.46 -11.34 -13.35
CA VAL A 174 14.10 -11.31 -12.03
C VAL A 174 13.75 -10.04 -11.28
N GLN A 175 13.88 -8.87 -11.92
CA GLN A 175 13.62 -7.58 -11.29
C GLN A 175 12.16 -7.47 -10.79
N PRO A 176 11.11 -7.81 -11.57
CA PRO A 176 9.73 -7.87 -11.05
C PRO A 176 9.53 -8.78 -9.82
N ILE A 177 10.22 -9.93 -9.77
CA ILE A 177 10.19 -10.81 -8.60
C ILE A 177 10.81 -10.10 -7.38
N LEU A 178 11.96 -9.44 -7.54
CA LEU A 178 12.61 -8.67 -6.47
C LEU A 178 11.77 -7.46 -6.04
N ASN A 179 11.12 -6.78 -6.98
CA ASN A 179 10.26 -5.62 -6.72
C ASN A 179 9.09 -6.02 -5.81
N SER A 180 8.41 -7.10 -6.16
CA SER A 180 7.19 -7.55 -5.46
C SER A 180 7.44 -8.23 -4.11
N ASN A 181 8.62 -8.83 -3.90
CA ASN A 181 8.90 -9.60 -2.68
C ASN A 181 9.94 -8.95 -1.75
N CYS A 182 10.87 -8.12 -2.25
CA CYS A 182 12.05 -7.70 -1.48
C CYS A 182 12.15 -6.18 -1.30
N GLN A 183 11.74 -5.38 -2.29
CA GLN A 183 11.96 -3.94 -2.29
C GLN A 183 11.15 -3.16 -1.26
N SER A 184 10.16 -3.74 -0.57
CA SER A 184 9.53 -3.05 0.57
C SER A 184 10.53 -2.74 1.69
N CYS A 185 11.61 -3.52 1.79
CA CYS A 185 12.62 -3.44 2.85
C CYS A 185 14.06 -3.24 2.34
N HIS A 186 14.30 -3.41 1.05
CA HIS A 186 15.62 -3.31 0.40
C HIS A 186 15.55 -2.39 -0.82
N ASN A 187 15.47 -1.09 -0.55
CA ASN A 187 15.37 -0.03 -1.56
C ASN A 187 16.20 1.21 -1.12
N PRO A 188 16.37 2.24 -1.97
CA PRO A 188 17.24 3.37 -1.66
C PRO A 188 16.88 4.11 -0.38
N ARG A 189 15.59 4.12 -0.01
CA ARG A 189 15.08 4.76 1.20
C ARG A 189 15.01 3.83 2.40
N ASN A 190 14.83 2.53 2.23
CA ASN A 190 14.79 1.55 3.31
C ASN A 190 15.80 0.46 3.00
N LYS A 191 17.03 0.62 3.51
CA LYS A 191 18.17 -0.28 3.27
C LYS A 191 18.40 -1.20 4.45
N LYS A 192 17.46 -2.10 4.76
CA LYS A 192 17.69 -3.07 5.85
C LYS A 192 18.92 -3.92 5.55
N GLY A 193 19.82 -4.03 6.52
CA GLY A 193 21.12 -4.69 6.35
C GLY A 193 22.02 -4.03 5.29
N GLY A 194 21.84 -2.72 5.06
CA GLY A 194 22.55 -1.94 4.04
C GLY A 194 22.25 -2.32 2.59
N LEU A 195 21.27 -3.18 2.35
CA LEU A 195 21.00 -3.78 1.04
C LEU A 195 19.93 -3.00 0.26
N ASP A 196 20.18 -2.78 -1.03
CA ASP A 196 19.29 -2.13 -1.98
C ASP A 196 19.16 -3.01 -3.24
N LEU A 197 17.94 -3.41 -3.58
CA LEU A 197 17.63 -4.31 -4.71
C LEU A 197 16.87 -3.59 -5.83
N SER A 198 16.85 -2.25 -5.81
CA SER A 198 16.11 -1.41 -6.76
C SER A 198 16.71 -1.31 -8.17
N SER A 199 17.99 -1.66 -8.30
CA SER A 199 18.72 -1.55 -9.56
C SER A 199 19.83 -2.60 -9.65
N LYS A 200 20.29 -2.86 -10.87
CA LYS A 200 21.45 -3.72 -11.17
C LYS A 200 22.69 -3.26 -10.41
N GLU A 201 22.96 -1.97 -10.39
CA GLU A 201 24.13 -1.39 -9.73
C GLU A 201 24.05 -1.59 -8.21
N ALA A 202 22.88 -1.38 -7.61
CA ALA A 202 22.66 -1.59 -6.19
C ALA A 202 22.74 -3.07 -5.79
N LEU A 203 22.18 -3.96 -6.62
CA LEU A 203 22.25 -5.41 -6.43
C LEU A 203 23.71 -5.90 -6.38
N LEU A 204 24.55 -5.38 -7.28
CA LEU A 204 25.99 -5.72 -7.33
C LEU A 204 26.79 -5.11 -6.17
N ALA A 205 26.36 -3.98 -5.62
CA ALA A 205 27.01 -3.37 -4.46
C ALA A 205 26.86 -4.23 -3.19
N GLY A 206 25.78 -5.02 -3.09
CA GLY A 206 25.52 -5.88 -1.95
C GLY A 206 25.05 -5.12 -0.71
N GLY A 207 25.17 -5.76 0.45
CA GLY A 207 24.78 -5.18 1.74
C GLY A 207 25.89 -5.27 2.79
N GLU A 208 25.54 -5.05 4.05
CA GLU A 208 26.47 -5.12 5.20
C GLU A 208 27.14 -6.50 5.33
N ASN A 209 26.47 -7.56 4.87
CA ASN A 209 26.98 -8.94 4.87
C ASN A 209 27.77 -9.29 3.59
N GLY A 210 28.11 -8.30 2.76
CA GLY A 210 28.83 -8.49 1.50
C GLY A 210 27.90 -8.73 0.30
N PRO A 211 28.42 -9.39 -0.75
CA PRO A 211 27.67 -9.64 -1.99
C PRO A 211 26.39 -10.45 -1.74
N VAL A 212 25.28 -10.03 -2.34
CA VAL A 212 23.99 -10.74 -2.22
C VAL A 212 23.82 -11.83 -3.27
N ILE A 213 24.48 -11.66 -4.42
CA ILE A 213 24.57 -12.64 -5.51
C ILE A 213 26.01 -13.13 -5.65
N ASP A 214 26.16 -14.43 -5.91
CA ASP A 214 27.41 -15.05 -6.32
C ASP A 214 27.22 -15.56 -7.77
N PRO A 215 27.96 -15.02 -8.76
CA PRO A 215 27.84 -15.43 -10.16
C PRO A 215 28.34 -16.86 -10.39
N HIS A 216 28.93 -17.53 -9.40
CA HIS A 216 29.38 -18.92 -9.48
C HIS A 216 28.42 -19.91 -8.80
N GLY A 217 27.19 -19.48 -8.49
CA GLY A 217 26.08 -20.39 -8.22
C GLY A 217 25.14 -19.95 -7.09
N TYR A 218 23.91 -20.44 -7.17
CA TYR A 218 22.82 -20.02 -6.29
C TYR A 218 23.04 -20.40 -4.80
N LEU A 219 23.68 -21.54 -4.51
CA LEU A 219 23.91 -22.01 -3.13
C LEU A 219 24.80 -21.07 -2.30
N LYS A 220 25.64 -20.27 -2.95
CA LYS A 220 26.52 -19.29 -2.30
C LYS A 220 25.90 -17.89 -2.25
N SER A 221 24.81 -17.67 -2.98
CA SER A 221 24.12 -16.39 -3.00
C SER A 221 23.28 -16.21 -1.74
N HIS A 222 23.54 -15.14 -1.00
CA HIS A 222 22.69 -14.76 0.13
C HIS A 222 21.24 -14.52 -0.27
N LEU A 223 21.00 -14.10 -1.52
CA LEU A 223 19.66 -13.95 -2.08
C LEU A 223 18.82 -15.21 -1.89
N ILE A 224 19.29 -16.37 -2.35
CA ILE A 224 18.54 -17.64 -2.27
C ILE A 224 18.63 -18.29 -0.89
N SER A 225 19.82 -18.33 -0.28
CA SER A 225 19.99 -19.02 0.99
C SER A 225 19.09 -18.46 2.09
N ARG A 226 18.82 -17.14 2.10
CA ARG A 226 17.90 -16.50 3.06
C ARG A 226 16.43 -16.84 2.79
N MET A 227 16.03 -17.00 1.52
CA MET A 227 14.67 -17.42 1.13
C MET A 227 14.39 -18.90 1.44
N GLU A 228 15.43 -19.73 1.52
CA GLU A 228 15.29 -21.18 1.80
C GLU A 228 15.31 -21.52 3.30
N LEU A 229 15.60 -20.56 4.17
CA LEU A 229 15.54 -20.77 5.61
C LEU A 229 14.10 -21.09 6.07
N PRO A 230 13.93 -21.80 7.19
CA PRO A 230 12.62 -21.95 7.83
C PRO A 230 11.94 -20.58 8.06
N LEU A 231 10.61 -20.51 7.90
CA LEU A 231 9.85 -19.25 8.01
C LEU A 231 9.98 -18.58 9.40
N ASP A 232 10.28 -19.35 10.43
CA ASP A 232 10.48 -18.89 11.81
C ASP A 232 11.95 -18.51 12.12
N HIS A 233 12.85 -18.69 11.17
CA HIS A 233 14.25 -18.32 11.33
C HIS A 233 14.43 -16.81 11.24
N GLU A 234 15.21 -16.20 12.14
CA GLU A 234 15.38 -14.74 12.20
C GLU A 234 15.97 -14.13 10.93
N ASP A 235 16.87 -14.86 10.26
CA ASP A 235 17.45 -14.48 8.98
C ASP A 235 16.56 -14.78 7.75
N HIS A 236 15.39 -15.39 7.93
CA HIS A 236 14.50 -15.70 6.81
C HIS A 236 14.03 -14.41 6.13
N MET A 237 14.20 -14.35 4.81
CA MET A 237 13.78 -13.20 4.01
C MET A 237 12.96 -13.69 2.81
N PRO A 238 11.81 -13.06 2.49
CA PRO A 238 11.19 -11.95 3.22
C PRO A 238 10.67 -12.36 4.62
N PRO A 239 10.52 -11.45 5.60
CA PRO A 239 9.95 -11.79 6.90
C PRO A 239 8.58 -12.47 6.78
N SER A 240 8.22 -13.33 7.73
CA SER A 240 7.03 -14.18 7.66
C SER A 240 5.71 -13.41 7.45
N GLU A 241 5.66 -12.15 7.89
CA GLU A 241 4.51 -11.24 7.77
C GLU A 241 4.41 -10.57 6.39
N LYS A 242 5.43 -10.75 5.53
CA LYS A 242 5.49 -10.21 4.18
C LYS A 242 5.17 -11.29 3.14
N ARG A 243 4.86 -10.84 1.92
CA ARG A 243 4.64 -11.73 0.78
C ARG A 243 5.87 -12.60 0.58
N GLN A 244 5.64 -13.91 0.55
CA GLN A 244 6.66 -14.90 0.23
C GLN A 244 6.72 -15.13 -1.28
N PRO A 245 7.92 -15.30 -1.86
CA PRO A 245 8.07 -15.69 -3.24
C PRO A 245 7.34 -17.01 -3.50
N LYS A 246 6.65 -17.10 -4.64
CA LYS A 246 6.09 -18.38 -5.10
C LYS A 246 7.22 -19.36 -5.39
N LYS A 247 6.90 -20.66 -5.37
CA LYS A 247 7.87 -21.71 -5.69
C LYS A 247 8.48 -21.50 -7.07
N GLU A 248 7.67 -21.10 -8.05
CA GLU A 248 8.11 -20.86 -9.41
C GLU A 248 8.96 -19.59 -9.55
N GLU A 249 8.64 -18.52 -8.80
CA GLU A 249 9.50 -17.33 -8.70
C GLU A 249 10.89 -17.72 -8.15
N LEU A 250 10.94 -18.56 -7.11
CA LEU A 250 12.19 -19.04 -6.55
C LEU A 250 13.00 -19.90 -7.54
N GLN A 251 12.34 -20.75 -8.34
CA GLN A 251 13.03 -21.53 -9.38
C GLN A 251 13.63 -20.62 -10.48
N LEU A 252 12.91 -19.58 -10.89
CA LEU A 252 13.42 -18.61 -11.86
C LEU A 252 14.64 -17.87 -11.31
N LEU A 253 14.61 -17.44 -10.05
CA LEU A 253 15.77 -16.82 -9.42
C LEU A 253 16.98 -17.77 -9.33
N ARG A 254 16.76 -19.04 -8.98
CA ARG A 254 17.83 -20.06 -8.98
C ARG A 254 18.43 -20.24 -10.35
N LEU A 255 17.59 -20.43 -11.37
CA LEU A 255 18.04 -20.63 -12.74
C LEU A 255 18.84 -19.43 -13.25
N TRP A 256 18.41 -18.21 -12.92
CA TRP A 256 19.16 -17.01 -13.27
C TRP A 256 20.56 -16.99 -12.65
N LEU A 257 20.68 -17.36 -11.37
CA LEU A 257 21.98 -17.46 -10.68
C LEU A 257 22.85 -18.61 -11.21
N GLU A 258 22.25 -19.72 -11.65
CA GLU A 258 22.96 -20.82 -12.32
C GLU A 258 23.49 -20.40 -13.70
N ASN A 259 22.86 -19.41 -14.34
CA ASN A 259 23.34 -18.77 -15.55
C ASN A 259 24.17 -17.52 -15.24
N GLU A 260 25.05 -17.65 -14.25
CA GLU A 260 26.06 -16.66 -13.86
C GLU A 260 25.51 -15.29 -13.43
N ALA A 261 24.23 -15.24 -13.01
CA ALA A 261 23.54 -14.00 -12.68
C ALA A 261 23.62 -12.96 -13.83
N SER A 262 23.59 -13.44 -15.08
CA SER A 262 23.78 -12.59 -16.26
C SER A 262 22.63 -11.61 -16.44
N PHE A 263 22.97 -10.33 -16.61
CA PHE A 263 22.00 -9.26 -16.86
C PHE A 263 21.61 -9.16 -18.33
N ASP A 264 22.42 -9.69 -19.25
CA ASP A 264 22.21 -9.55 -20.70
C ASP A 264 21.59 -10.83 -21.31
N LEU A 265 21.25 -11.81 -20.47
CA LEU A 265 20.72 -13.10 -20.88
C LEU A 265 19.24 -13.02 -21.26
N LYS A 266 18.87 -13.68 -22.35
CA LYS A 266 17.48 -13.91 -22.73
C LYS A 266 16.88 -15.08 -21.96
N LEU A 267 15.61 -14.97 -21.55
CA LEU A 267 14.94 -16.01 -20.77
C LEU A 267 14.97 -17.38 -21.48
N GLY A 268 14.74 -17.42 -22.80
CA GLY A 268 14.78 -18.65 -23.59
C GLY A 268 16.18 -19.31 -23.62
N ALA A 269 17.24 -18.50 -23.57
CA ALA A 269 18.62 -18.99 -23.54
C ALA A 269 18.96 -19.71 -22.22
N ALA A 270 18.31 -19.32 -21.11
CA ALA A 270 18.44 -19.99 -19.82
C ALA A 270 17.70 -21.35 -19.77
N LYS A 271 16.87 -21.66 -20.76
CA LYS A 271 16.09 -22.92 -20.89
C LYS A 271 15.26 -23.27 -19.64
N PRO A 272 14.38 -22.36 -19.16
CA PRO A 272 13.51 -22.66 -18.03
C PRO A 272 12.53 -23.80 -18.35
N GLU A 273 12.13 -24.55 -17.33
CA GLU A 273 11.01 -25.47 -17.49
C GLU A 273 9.71 -24.66 -17.69
N LYS A 274 8.97 -24.94 -18.77
CA LYS A 274 7.72 -24.20 -19.09
C LYS A 274 6.73 -24.15 -17.92
N LYS A 275 6.67 -25.21 -17.11
CA LYS A 275 5.82 -25.30 -15.90
C LYS A 275 6.10 -24.19 -14.87
N TRP A 276 7.31 -23.62 -14.86
CA TRP A 276 7.65 -22.49 -13.98
C TRP A 276 7.11 -21.16 -14.52
N LEU A 277 6.84 -21.04 -15.81
CA LEU A 277 6.36 -19.82 -16.45
C LEU A 277 4.82 -19.75 -16.51
N GLU A 278 4.16 -20.91 -16.63
CA GLU A 278 2.71 -21.04 -16.78
C GLU A 278 1.84 -20.24 -15.79
N PRO A 279 2.19 -20.13 -14.49
CA PRO A 279 1.40 -19.34 -13.54
C PRO A 279 1.45 -17.83 -13.76
N PHE A 280 2.41 -17.35 -14.57
CA PHE A 280 2.64 -15.93 -14.82
C PHE A 280 2.18 -15.49 -16.21
N PHE A 281 1.80 -16.42 -17.09
CA PHE A 281 1.28 -16.04 -18.40
C PHE A 281 -0.01 -15.22 -18.27
N GLN A 282 -0.02 -14.06 -18.91
CA GLN A 282 -1.21 -13.24 -19.06
C GLN A 282 -2.23 -14.03 -19.88
N ARG A 283 -3.24 -14.57 -19.19
CA ARG A 283 -4.39 -15.17 -19.85
C ARG A 283 -5.36 -14.05 -20.13
N GLU A 284 -5.55 -13.70 -21.40
CA GLU A 284 -6.75 -12.98 -21.78
C GLU A 284 -7.93 -13.85 -21.36
N GLU A 285 -8.71 -13.39 -20.37
CA GLU A 285 -9.98 -14.03 -20.05
C GLU A 285 -10.88 -13.86 -21.29
N ILE A 286 -10.84 -14.85 -22.19
CA ILE A 286 -11.86 -14.99 -23.21
C ILE A 286 -13.16 -15.18 -22.42
N ALA A 287 -13.98 -14.14 -22.38
CA ALA A 287 -15.26 -14.19 -21.71
C ALA A 287 -16.01 -15.45 -22.19
N PHE A 288 -16.27 -16.37 -21.27
CA PHE A 288 -16.91 -17.66 -21.56
C PHE A 288 -18.27 -17.52 -22.26
N TYR A 289 -18.86 -16.33 -22.21
CA TYR A 289 -20.12 -16.01 -22.87
C TYR A 289 -19.87 -15.07 -24.06
N PRO A 290 -20.41 -15.37 -25.26
CA PRO A 290 -20.40 -14.40 -26.33
C PRO A 290 -21.14 -13.15 -25.87
N THR A 291 -20.52 -11.98 -26.00
CA THR A 291 -21.19 -10.70 -25.80
C THR A 291 -22.11 -10.45 -26.99
N VAL A 292 -23.25 -11.16 -27.03
CA VAL A 292 -24.23 -10.99 -28.11
C VAL A 292 -24.91 -9.63 -27.92
N THR A 293 -24.62 -8.71 -28.82
CA THR A 293 -25.31 -7.41 -28.89
C THR A 293 -26.72 -7.66 -29.44
N LEU A 294 -27.70 -7.84 -28.56
CA LEU A 294 -29.10 -8.02 -28.95
C LEU A 294 -29.74 -6.66 -29.22
N SER A 295 -30.40 -6.53 -30.37
CA SER A 295 -31.20 -5.34 -30.67
C SER A 295 -32.41 -5.26 -29.72
N PRO A 296 -32.77 -4.06 -29.21
CA PRO A 296 -33.95 -3.90 -28.39
C PRO A 296 -35.23 -4.37 -29.12
N ILE A 297 -36.10 -5.08 -28.41
CA ILE A 297 -37.44 -5.43 -28.93
C ILE A 297 -38.28 -4.15 -28.98
N ALA A 298 -39.03 -3.97 -30.08
CA ALA A 298 -39.93 -2.83 -30.26
C ALA A 298 -40.95 -2.72 -29.10
N GLU A 299 -41.18 -1.50 -28.64
CA GLU A 299 -42.08 -1.20 -27.51
C GLU A 299 -43.51 -1.72 -27.75
N ASP A 300 -43.96 -1.68 -29.00
CA ASP A 300 -45.27 -2.20 -29.42
C ASP A 300 -45.42 -3.70 -29.14
N THR A 301 -44.35 -4.47 -29.36
CA THR A 301 -44.34 -5.91 -29.10
C THR A 301 -44.40 -6.19 -27.59
N ILE A 302 -43.68 -5.40 -26.80
CA ILE A 302 -43.73 -5.47 -25.32
C ILE A 302 -45.14 -5.13 -24.82
N ALA A 303 -45.77 -4.09 -25.38
CA ALA A 303 -47.12 -3.69 -25.04
C ALA A 303 -48.16 -4.79 -25.39
N GLN A 304 -48.00 -5.47 -26.52
CA GLN A 304 -48.86 -6.60 -26.89
C GLN A 304 -48.71 -7.79 -25.93
N LEU A 305 -47.49 -8.09 -25.49
CA LEU A 305 -47.25 -9.15 -24.49
C LEU A 305 -47.90 -8.79 -23.15
N ARG A 306 -47.80 -7.54 -22.71
CA ARG A 306 -48.48 -7.04 -21.51
C ARG A 306 -50.00 -7.16 -21.61
N LYS A 307 -50.59 -6.82 -22.77
CA LYS A 307 -52.03 -7.01 -23.01
C LYS A 307 -52.47 -8.47 -22.95
N LYS A 308 -51.60 -9.42 -23.29
CA LYS A 308 -51.85 -10.86 -23.19
C LYS A 308 -51.66 -11.42 -21.79
N GLY A 309 -51.37 -10.58 -20.79
CA GLY A 309 -51.22 -10.97 -19.38
C GLY A 309 -49.80 -11.36 -18.98
N PHE A 310 -48.79 -11.12 -19.84
CA PHE A 310 -47.39 -11.32 -19.48
C PHE A 310 -46.82 -10.08 -18.82
N TYR A 311 -46.13 -10.24 -17.69
CA TYR A 311 -45.36 -9.17 -17.09
C TYR A 311 -43.96 -9.15 -17.71
N VAL A 312 -43.60 -8.05 -18.37
CA VAL A 312 -42.35 -7.91 -19.13
C VAL A 312 -41.56 -6.70 -18.63
N GLU A 313 -40.34 -6.93 -18.14
CA GLU A 313 -39.43 -5.89 -17.64
C GLU A 313 -37.99 -6.16 -18.12
N PRO A 314 -37.16 -5.13 -18.35
CA PRO A 314 -35.75 -5.32 -18.65
C PRO A 314 -35.01 -5.89 -17.43
N ILE A 315 -34.04 -6.77 -17.66
CA ILE A 315 -33.25 -7.39 -16.57
C ILE A 315 -32.40 -6.35 -15.83
N ALA A 316 -31.96 -5.31 -16.53
CA ALA A 316 -31.22 -4.17 -15.97
C ALA A 316 -31.48 -2.92 -16.81
N GLN A 317 -31.25 -1.74 -16.23
CA GLN A 317 -31.42 -0.47 -16.92
C GLN A 317 -30.44 -0.37 -18.10
N GLY A 318 -30.98 -0.17 -19.32
CA GLY A 318 -30.19 -0.16 -20.56
C GLY A 318 -29.93 -1.52 -21.21
N SER A 319 -30.43 -2.63 -20.63
CA SER A 319 -30.31 -3.96 -21.22
C SER A 319 -31.42 -4.26 -22.22
N SER A 320 -31.05 -4.80 -23.39
CA SER A 320 -31.99 -5.34 -24.38
C SER A 320 -32.63 -6.68 -23.97
N LEU A 321 -32.17 -7.29 -22.87
CA LEU A 321 -32.72 -8.55 -22.34
C LEU A 321 -33.94 -8.28 -21.48
N LEU A 322 -35.01 -9.03 -21.73
CA LEU A 322 -36.29 -8.92 -21.03
C LEU A 322 -36.54 -10.15 -20.17
N LYS A 323 -36.99 -9.93 -18.94
CA LYS A 323 -37.61 -10.94 -18.09
C LYS A 323 -39.12 -10.95 -18.36
N VAL A 324 -39.63 -12.09 -18.81
CA VAL A 324 -41.05 -12.31 -19.08
C VAL A 324 -41.61 -13.28 -18.05
N THR A 325 -42.52 -12.81 -17.21
CA THR A 325 -43.20 -13.62 -16.19
C THR A 325 -44.66 -13.81 -16.56
N ILE A 326 -45.17 -15.05 -16.46
CA ILE A 326 -46.60 -15.35 -16.56
C ILE A 326 -47.11 -15.84 -15.20
N SER A 327 -48.23 -15.31 -14.74
CA SER A 327 -48.90 -15.75 -13.51
C SER A 327 -50.24 -16.37 -13.84
N PHE A 328 -50.46 -17.63 -13.44
CA PHE A 328 -51.68 -18.40 -13.74
C PHE A 328 -52.74 -18.36 -12.62
N LEU A 329 -52.67 -17.41 -11.69
CA LEU A 329 -53.58 -17.36 -10.54
C LEU A 329 -54.85 -16.56 -10.83
N LYS A 330 -55.88 -17.23 -11.38
CA LYS A 330 -57.27 -16.78 -11.26
C LYS A 330 -57.87 -17.36 -9.98
N TYR A 331 -57.89 -16.60 -8.89
CA TYR A 331 -58.81 -16.87 -7.78
C TYR A 331 -60.04 -15.98 -7.92
N THR A 332 -61.18 -16.60 -8.25
CA THR A 332 -62.50 -15.98 -8.10
C THR A 332 -62.91 -16.16 -6.64
N LEU A 333 -62.77 -15.13 -5.81
CA LEU A 333 -63.41 -15.12 -4.50
C LEU A 333 -64.89 -14.73 -4.70
N SER A 334 -65.77 -15.74 -4.75
CA SER A 334 -67.19 -15.53 -4.48
C SER A 334 -67.36 -15.26 -2.99
N LYS A 335 -68.19 -14.27 -2.66
CA LYS A 335 -68.57 -13.90 -1.28
C LYS A 335 -69.16 -15.05 -0.48
#